data_AF-A0A447QSA1-F1
#
_entry.id   AF-A0A447QSA1-F1
#
_cell.length_a   1.000
_cell.length_b   1.000
_cell.length_c   1.000
_cell.angle_alpha   90.00
_cell.angle_beta   90.00
_cell.angle_gamma   90.00
#
_symmetry.space_group_name_H-M   'P 1'
#
loop_
_entity.id
_entity.type
_entity.pdbx_description
1 polymer ?
#
loop_
_entity_poly.entity_id
_entity_poly.type
_entity_poly.pdbx_seq_one_letter_code
_entity_poly.pdbx_strand_id
1 'polypeptide(L)'
;MKKTRQHQLTQWLKTQSTLAKRWLRLSMLLGLCSGLLIVAQAWLLASLLHALIIDHTPREQLTGSFIGLAAAFALRALLSWLRERVGFIGGQVLRREMRRQVLDKLQQLGPAWVQGKPAGSWATIIVEQIEDMQDYYSRYLPQMYLAVFIPLLILIAVFPINWAAGLILLATAPLIPLFMALVGMGAADANRRNFVALARLSGSFLDRLRGLDTLRLFHRGQAETAQIARSSEDFRRRTMEVLRMAFLSSAVLEFFASLSIAVVAVYFGFSYLGDLNFGSYGMGVTLFSGFLVLVLAPEFFQPLRDLGAFYHAKAQAVGAAEALETFLNAEANRSVRAL
;
A
#
# COMPACT_ATOMS: atom_id res chain seq x y z
N MET A 1 -8.43 9.99 17.90
CA MET A 1 -8.43 11.23 17.09
C MET A 1 -9.86 11.51 16.65
N LYS A 2 -10.38 12.75 16.79
CA LYS A 2 -11.70 13.09 16.23
C LYS A 2 -11.63 12.93 14.70
N LYS A 3 -12.57 12.21 14.08
CA LYS A 3 -12.61 11.94 12.62
C LYS A 3 -12.36 13.19 11.75
N THR A 4 -12.75 14.37 12.25
CA THR A 4 -12.53 15.68 11.63
C THR A 4 -11.05 16.05 11.44
N ARG A 5 -10.18 15.79 12.43
CA ARG A 5 -8.75 16.15 12.36
C ARG A 5 -8.00 15.28 11.35
N GLN A 6 -8.32 13.98 11.30
CA GLN A 6 -7.73 13.06 10.33
C GLN A 6 -8.08 13.48 8.89
N HIS A 7 -9.31 13.94 8.66
CA HIS A 7 -9.71 14.45 7.35
C HIS A 7 -8.92 15.71 6.93
N GLN A 8 -8.74 16.66 7.86
CA GLN A 8 -7.92 17.86 7.64
C GLN A 8 -6.47 17.52 7.28
N LEU A 9 -5.83 16.61 8.00
CA LEU A 9 -4.46 16.19 7.71
C LEU A 9 -4.35 15.51 6.35
N THR A 10 -5.36 14.72 5.97
CA THR A 10 -5.38 14.09 4.64
C THR A 10 -5.56 15.12 3.53
N GLN A 11 -6.34 16.18 3.76
CA GLN A 11 -6.45 17.30 2.83
C GLN A 11 -5.14 18.09 2.72
N TRP A 12 -4.47 18.36 3.85
CA TRP A 12 -3.16 19.02 3.86
C TRP A 12 -2.12 18.24 3.04
N LEU A 13 -2.05 16.92 3.23
CA LEU A 13 -1.20 16.04 2.43
C LEU A 13 -1.51 16.13 0.93
N LYS A 14 -2.79 16.18 0.55
CA LYS A 14 -3.19 16.39 -0.85
C LYS A 14 -2.73 17.74 -1.39
N THR A 15 -2.79 18.81 -0.59
CA THR A 15 -2.30 20.13 -1.00
C THR A 15 -0.80 20.10 -1.26
N GLN A 16 -0.02 19.44 -0.41
CA GLN A 16 1.44 19.30 -0.60
C GLN A 16 1.80 18.43 -1.83
N SER A 17 0.91 17.52 -2.26
CA SER A 17 1.13 16.73 -3.49
C SER A 17 1.27 17.59 -4.76
N THR A 18 0.80 18.85 -4.72
CA THR A 18 0.92 19.81 -5.84
C THR A 18 2.36 20.01 -6.28
N LEU A 19 3.30 19.96 -5.35
CA LEU A 19 4.74 20.13 -5.57
C LEU A 19 5.34 19.00 -6.43
N ALA A 20 4.76 17.80 -6.37
CA ALA A 20 5.22 16.61 -7.10
C ALA A 20 4.23 16.13 -8.19
N LYS A 21 3.21 16.94 -8.54
CA LYS A 21 2.14 16.56 -9.48
C LYS A 21 2.61 16.03 -10.83
N ARG A 22 3.74 16.55 -11.35
CA ARG A 22 4.30 16.09 -12.64
C ARG A 22 4.81 14.66 -12.53
N TRP A 23 5.58 14.36 -11.48
CA TRP A 23 6.11 13.02 -11.20
C TRP A 23 5.02 12.01 -10.87
N LEU A 24 4.02 12.41 -10.08
CA LEU A 24 2.83 11.60 -9.80
C LEU A 24 2.09 11.23 -11.10
N ARG A 25 1.84 12.21 -11.99
CA ARG A 25 1.20 11.96 -13.29
C ARG A 25 2.02 11.03 -14.17
N LEU A 26 3.34 11.24 -14.25
CA LEU A 26 4.22 10.37 -15.01
C LEU A 26 4.21 8.94 -14.47
N SER A 27 4.27 8.76 -13.15
CA SER A 27 4.18 7.44 -12.50
C SER A 27 2.85 6.73 -12.80
N MET A 28 1.74 7.49 -12.80
CA MET A 28 0.41 6.96 -13.14
C MET A 28 0.34 6.54 -14.60
N LEU A 29 0.84 7.37 -15.53
CA LEU A 29 0.87 7.05 -16.96
C LEU A 29 1.72 5.81 -17.24
N LEU A 30 2.92 5.72 -16.65
CA LEU A 30 3.78 4.53 -16.77
C LEU A 30 3.09 3.28 -16.22
N GLY A 31 2.38 3.40 -15.09
CA GLY A 31 1.59 2.31 -14.52
C GLY A 31 0.43 1.87 -15.42
N LEU A 32 -0.29 2.81 -16.03
CA LEU A 32 -1.36 2.54 -16.99
C LEU A 32 -0.84 1.86 -18.26
N CYS A 33 0.26 2.35 -18.82
CA CYS A 33 0.93 1.72 -19.97
C CYS A 33 1.37 0.30 -19.61
N SER A 34 1.93 0.09 -18.43
CA SER A 34 2.25 -1.26 -17.94
C SER A 34 1.01 -2.14 -17.81
N GLY A 35 -0.14 -1.59 -17.41
CA GLY A 35 -1.44 -2.28 -17.36
C GLY A 35 -1.94 -2.71 -18.74
N LEU A 36 -1.82 -1.84 -19.75
CA LEU A 36 -2.13 -2.18 -21.15
C LEU A 36 -1.22 -3.30 -21.65
N LEU A 37 0.07 -3.26 -21.29
CA LEU A 37 1.02 -4.32 -21.65
C LEU A 37 0.68 -5.66 -21.01
N ILE A 38 0.15 -5.69 -19.79
CA ILE A 38 -0.34 -6.93 -19.16
C ILE A 38 -1.43 -7.58 -20.01
N VAL A 39 -2.40 -6.78 -20.45
CA VAL A 39 -3.49 -7.29 -21.31
C VAL A 39 -2.96 -7.72 -22.67
N ALA A 40 -2.05 -6.95 -23.27
CA ALA A 40 -1.41 -7.34 -24.53
C ALA A 40 -0.60 -8.64 -24.38
N GLN A 41 0.13 -8.83 -23.29
CA GLN A 41 0.87 -10.07 -22.99
C GLN A 41 -0.08 -11.26 -22.86
N ALA A 42 -1.15 -11.12 -22.07
CA ALA A 42 -2.13 -12.17 -21.89
C ALA A 42 -2.84 -12.52 -23.21
N TRP A 43 -3.16 -11.51 -24.03
CA TRP A 43 -3.73 -11.69 -25.37
C TRP A 43 -2.78 -12.44 -26.30
N LEU A 44 -1.53 -12.00 -26.40
CA LEU A 44 -0.51 -12.66 -27.23
C LEU A 44 -0.30 -14.11 -26.78
N LEU A 45 -0.20 -14.35 -25.48
CA LEU A 45 -0.01 -15.69 -24.92
C LEU A 45 -1.22 -16.60 -25.21
N ALA A 46 -2.44 -16.10 -25.00
CA ALA A 46 -3.66 -16.83 -25.33
C ALA A 46 -3.76 -17.14 -26.83
N SER A 47 -3.43 -16.17 -27.70
CA SER A 47 -3.46 -16.36 -29.15
C SER A 47 -2.41 -17.36 -29.65
N LEU A 48 -1.21 -17.32 -29.09
CA LEU A 48 -0.13 -18.27 -29.39
C LEU A 48 -0.52 -19.69 -28.99
N LEU A 49 -1.08 -19.88 -27.80
CA LEU A 49 -1.52 -21.19 -27.34
C LEU A 49 -2.69 -21.72 -28.15
N HIS A 50 -3.66 -20.87 -28.51
CA HIS A 50 -4.76 -21.27 -29.38
C HIS A 50 -4.25 -21.72 -30.75
N ALA A 51 -3.39 -20.92 -31.39
CA ALA A 51 -2.85 -21.23 -32.70
C ALA A 51 -1.99 -22.52 -32.70
N LEU A 52 -1.27 -22.78 -31.61
CA LEU A 52 -0.40 -23.96 -31.50
C LEU A 52 -1.17 -25.24 -31.18
N ILE A 53 -2.14 -25.16 -30.25
CA ILE A 53 -2.84 -26.33 -29.69
C ILE A 53 -4.08 -26.67 -30.51
N ILE A 54 -4.86 -25.67 -30.92
CA ILE A 54 -6.13 -25.87 -31.63
C ILE A 54 -5.91 -25.82 -33.15
N ASP A 55 -5.27 -24.76 -33.65
CA ASP A 55 -5.12 -24.57 -35.11
C ASP A 55 -3.91 -25.33 -35.69
N HIS A 56 -3.07 -25.95 -34.84
CA HIS A 56 -1.85 -26.66 -35.21
C HIS A 56 -0.94 -25.88 -36.18
N THR A 57 -0.89 -24.56 -36.02
CA THR A 57 -0.13 -23.66 -36.90
C THR A 57 1.38 -23.95 -36.77
N PRO A 58 2.13 -24.04 -37.87
CA PRO A 58 3.57 -24.29 -37.83
C PRO A 58 4.32 -23.17 -37.11
N ARG A 59 5.30 -23.57 -36.29
CA ARG A 59 6.05 -22.68 -35.38
C ARG A 59 6.76 -21.54 -36.10
N GLU A 60 7.16 -21.76 -37.35
CA GLU A 60 7.84 -20.77 -38.19
C GLU A 60 6.97 -19.52 -38.43
N GLN A 61 5.66 -19.70 -38.59
CA GLN A 61 4.71 -18.60 -38.79
C GLN A 61 4.40 -17.84 -37.48
N LEU A 62 4.70 -18.44 -36.33
CA LEU A 62 4.46 -17.86 -35.00
C LEU A 62 5.68 -17.11 -34.43
N THR A 63 6.82 -17.15 -35.12
CA THR A 63 8.06 -16.48 -34.70
C THR A 63 7.85 -14.99 -34.39
N GLY A 64 7.07 -14.29 -35.22
CA GLY A 64 6.70 -12.88 -34.99
C GLY A 64 5.93 -12.67 -33.68
N SER A 65 4.98 -13.54 -33.36
CA SER A 65 4.21 -13.49 -32.11
C SER A 65 5.06 -13.80 -30.88
N PHE A 66 6.02 -14.73 -30.99
CA PHE A 66 7.01 -14.98 -29.93
C PHE A 66 7.92 -13.78 -29.67
N ILE A 67 8.42 -13.15 -30.74
CA ILE A 67 9.23 -11.92 -30.63
C ILE A 67 8.40 -10.79 -30.03
N GLY A 68 7.15 -10.63 -30.48
CA GLY A 68 6.21 -9.65 -29.93
C GLY A 68 5.96 -9.86 -28.44
N LEU A 69 5.77 -11.11 -28.00
CA LEU A 69 5.63 -11.46 -26.58
C LEU A 69 6.89 -11.14 -25.78
N ALA A 70 8.07 -11.52 -26.27
CA ALA A 70 9.36 -11.22 -25.63
C ALA A 70 9.60 -9.70 -25.52
N ALA A 71 9.30 -8.95 -26.58
CA ALA A 71 9.37 -7.49 -26.60
C ALA A 71 8.39 -6.87 -25.59
N ALA A 72 7.17 -7.40 -25.49
CA ALA A 72 6.19 -6.96 -24.51
C ALA A 72 6.68 -7.19 -23.07
N PHE A 73 7.33 -8.32 -22.77
CA PHE A 73 7.94 -8.57 -21.44
C PHE A 73 9.08 -7.58 -21.15
N ALA A 74 10.00 -7.39 -22.11
CA ALA A 74 11.10 -6.44 -21.96
C ALA A 74 10.60 -5.00 -21.75
N LEU A 75 9.61 -4.57 -22.54
CA LEU A 75 9.02 -3.24 -22.41
C LEU A 75 8.28 -3.08 -21.08
N ARG A 76 7.54 -4.08 -20.60
CA ARG A 76 6.90 -4.05 -19.27
C ARG A 76 7.92 -3.93 -18.14
N ALA A 77 9.02 -4.68 -18.22
CA ALA A 77 10.11 -4.59 -17.25
C ALA A 77 10.72 -3.18 -17.23
N LEU A 78 10.97 -2.61 -18.42
CA LEU A 78 11.49 -1.26 -18.56
C LEU A 78 10.52 -0.22 -17.97
N LEU A 79 9.23 -0.26 -18.32
CA LEU A 79 8.21 0.63 -17.77
C LEU A 79 8.08 0.52 -16.25
N SER A 80 8.15 -0.71 -15.71
CA SER A 80 8.11 -0.95 -14.27
C SER A 80 9.31 -0.33 -13.56
N TRP A 81 10.50 -0.47 -14.14
CA TRP A 81 11.72 0.17 -13.63
C TRP A 81 11.64 1.70 -13.70
N LEU A 82 11.19 2.26 -14.82
CA LEU A 82 10.97 3.71 -14.96
C LEU A 82 9.97 4.22 -13.92
N ARG A 83 8.87 3.49 -13.70
CA ARG A 83 7.84 3.85 -12.72
C ARG A 83 8.43 3.98 -11.31
N GLU A 84 9.23 2.99 -10.89
CA GLU A 84 9.88 3.02 -9.57
C GLU A 84 10.87 4.20 -9.47
N ARG A 85 11.66 4.46 -10.52
CA ARG A 85 12.58 5.61 -10.56
C ARG A 85 11.85 6.95 -10.47
N VAL A 86 10.79 7.13 -11.25
CA VAL A 86 9.95 8.34 -11.28
C VAL A 86 9.26 8.55 -9.94
N GLY A 87 8.73 7.48 -9.33
CA GLY A 87 8.14 7.52 -7.99
C GLY A 87 9.14 7.96 -6.95
N PHE A 88 10.35 7.39 -6.96
CA PHE A 88 11.43 7.75 -6.03
C PHE A 88 11.84 9.22 -6.15
N ILE A 89 12.06 9.71 -7.38
CA ILE A 89 12.41 11.10 -7.65
C ILE A 89 11.29 12.04 -7.19
N GLY A 90 10.03 11.69 -7.48
CA GLY A 90 8.87 12.46 -7.04
C GLY A 90 8.79 12.62 -5.52
N GLY A 91 9.05 11.53 -4.78
CA GLY A 91 9.15 11.57 -3.33
C GLY A 91 10.32 12.43 -2.84
N GLN A 92 11.51 12.27 -3.42
CA GLN A 92 12.71 13.01 -3.05
C GLN A 92 12.53 14.53 -3.21
N VAL A 93 11.93 14.97 -4.32
CA VAL A 93 11.62 16.39 -4.57
C VAL A 93 10.72 16.94 -3.47
N LEU A 94 9.69 16.19 -3.09
CA LEU A 94 8.77 16.61 -2.05
C LEU A 94 9.45 16.70 -0.68
N ARG A 95 10.24 15.69 -0.29
CA ARG A 95 10.99 15.71 0.97
C ARG A 95 11.93 16.90 1.05
N ARG A 96 12.61 17.22 -0.05
CA ARG A 96 13.51 18.37 -0.12
C ARG A 96 12.77 19.67 0.10
N GLU A 97 11.60 19.83 -0.51
CA GLU A 97 10.79 21.04 -0.36
C GLU A 97 10.19 21.16 1.05
N MET A 98 9.67 20.07 1.62
CA MET A 98 9.20 20.04 3.00
C MET A 98 10.32 20.36 4.00
N ARG A 99 11.52 19.82 3.77
CA ARG A 99 12.70 20.13 4.60
C ARG A 99 13.07 21.61 4.50
N ARG A 100 12.99 22.21 3.32
CA ARG A 100 13.19 23.65 3.15
C ARG A 100 12.16 24.46 3.94
N GLN A 101 10.88 24.15 3.80
CA GLN A 101 9.80 24.85 4.54
C GLN A 101 9.99 24.76 6.06
N VAL A 102 10.39 23.60 6.58
CA VAL A 102 10.63 23.42 8.02
C VAL A 102 11.84 24.26 8.47
N LEU A 103 12.94 24.27 7.71
CA LEU A 103 14.13 25.06 8.03
C LEU A 103 13.85 26.57 7.96
N ASP A 104 13.14 27.03 6.93
CA ASP A 104 12.76 28.43 6.78
C ASP A 104 11.87 28.87 7.95
N LYS A 105 10.93 28.02 8.37
CA LYS A 105 10.08 28.28 9.53
C LYS A 105 10.87 28.34 10.83
N LEU A 106 11.86 27.46 11.03
CA LEU A 106 12.76 27.52 12.19
C LEU A 106 13.54 28.84 12.23
N GLN A 107 14.01 29.31 11.08
CA GLN A 107 14.68 30.62 10.99
C GLN A 107 13.74 31.77 11.33
N GLN A 108 12.48 31.72 10.85
CA GLN A 108 11.47 32.76 11.15
C GLN A 108 11.06 32.81 12.63
N LEU A 109 10.97 31.66 13.30
CA LEU A 109 10.62 31.58 14.73
C LEU A 109 11.76 32.04 15.64
N GLY A 110 13.01 31.99 15.15
CA GLY A 110 14.19 32.49 15.83
C GLY A 110 14.71 31.59 16.97
N PRO A 111 15.95 31.83 17.44
CA PRO A 111 16.64 30.94 18.38
C PRO A 111 15.96 30.82 19.75
N ALA A 112 15.29 31.89 20.22
CA ALA A 112 14.60 31.89 21.52
C ALA A 112 13.43 30.89 21.57
N TRP A 113 12.72 30.72 20.45
CA TRP A 113 11.62 29.75 20.36
C TRP A 113 12.15 28.32 20.17
N VAL A 114 13.25 28.16 19.40
CA VAL A 114 13.89 26.86 19.16
C VAL A 114 14.46 26.25 20.44
N GLN A 115 15.03 27.06 21.34
CA GLN A 115 15.53 26.62 22.64
C GLN A 115 14.43 26.10 23.58
N GLY A 116 13.16 26.44 23.32
CA GLY A 116 12.00 25.95 24.08
C GLY A 116 11.69 24.46 23.88
N LYS A 117 12.35 23.78 22.93
CA LYS A 117 12.23 22.32 22.72
C LYS A 117 13.60 21.64 22.62
N PRO A 118 13.72 20.38 23.08
CA PRO A 118 14.95 19.61 22.93
C PRO A 118 15.37 19.44 21.46
N ALA A 119 16.68 19.51 21.18
CA ALA A 119 17.24 19.32 19.84
C ALA A 119 16.78 18.00 19.17
N GLY A 120 16.60 16.93 19.96
CA GLY A 120 16.10 15.65 19.47
C GLY A 120 14.68 15.74 18.88
N SER A 121 13.80 16.59 19.42
CA SER A 121 12.47 16.80 18.85
C SER A 121 12.53 17.45 17.47
N TRP A 122 13.51 18.33 17.24
CA TRP A 122 13.72 18.96 15.95
C TRP A 122 14.32 17.99 14.93
N ALA A 123 15.27 17.16 15.38
CA ALA A 123 15.84 16.09 14.57
C ALA A 123 14.76 15.10 14.10
N THR A 124 13.86 14.66 14.99
CA THR A 124 12.73 13.78 14.62
C THR A 124 11.83 14.40 13.55
N ILE A 125 11.50 15.70 13.64
CA ILE A 125 10.67 16.36 12.62
C ILE A 125 11.41 16.43 11.28
N ILE A 126 12.69 16.83 11.26
CA ILE A 126 13.46 17.07 10.03
C ILE A 126 13.88 15.76 9.33
N VAL A 127 14.16 14.72 10.12
CA VAL A 127 14.72 13.46 9.64
C VAL A 127 13.64 12.39 9.54
N GLU A 128 12.94 12.06 10.62
CA GLU A 128 12.00 10.91 10.61
C GLU A 128 10.67 11.28 9.95
N GLN A 129 10.01 12.36 10.40
CA GLN A 129 8.67 12.69 9.90
C GLN A 129 8.63 13.09 8.43
N ILE A 130 9.67 13.75 7.93
CA ILE A 130 9.78 14.08 6.51
C ILE A 130 10.07 12.81 5.68
N GLU A 131 10.85 11.86 6.20
CA GLU A 131 11.12 10.59 5.50
C GLU A 131 9.87 9.70 5.44
N ASP A 132 9.04 9.69 6.47
CA ASP A 132 7.74 8.99 6.50
C ASP A 132 6.78 9.45 5.39
N MET A 133 7.01 10.61 4.76
CA MET A 133 6.23 11.07 3.60
C MET A 133 6.55 10.30 2.32
N GLN A 134 7.77 9.76 2.18
CA GLN A 134 8.29 9.24 0.91
C GLN A 134 7.35 8.23 0.27
N ASP A 135 6.97 7.18 1.00
CA ASP A 135 6.17 6.08 0.47
C ASP A 135 4.73 6.47 0.20
N TYR A 136 4.19 7.45 0.95
CA TYR A 136 2.85 7.96 0.69
C TYR A 136 2.74 8.63 -0.69
N TYR A 137 3.71 9.46 -1.05
CA TYR A 137 3.70 10.17 -2.33
C TYR A 137 4.26 9.33 -3.48
N SER A 138 5.27 8.49 -3.24
CA SER A 138 5.89 7.69 -4.30
C SER A 138 5.12 6.42 -4.65
N ARG A 139 4.45 5.77 -3.67
CA ARG A 139 3.76 4.49 -3.86
C ARG A 139 2.26 4.58 -3.66
N TYR A 140 1.80 5.07 -2.51
CA TYR A 140 0.37 5.01 -2.15
C TYR A 140 -0.52 5.84 -3.08
N LEU A 141 -0.16 7.11 -3.34
CA LEU A 141 -0.96 7.98 -4.20
C LEU A 141 -1.10 7.45 -5.63
N PRO A 142 -0.01 7.09 -6.36
CA PRO A 142 -0.14 6.46 -7.67
C PRO A 142 -0.95 5.16 -7.61
N GLN A 143 -0.69 4.31 -6.60
CA GLN A 143 -1.38 3.03 -6.47
C GLN A 143 -2.89 3.18 -6.27
N MET A 144 -3.35 4.22 -5.59
CA MET A 144 -4.78 4.48 -5.42
C MET A 144 -5.52 4.64 -6.76
N TYR A 145 -4.87 5.24 -7.76
CA TYR A 145 -5.42 5.33 -9.12
C TYR A 145 -5.29 4.01 -9.88
N LEU A 146 -4.11 3.37 -9.82
CA LEU A 146 -3.86 2.10 -10.51
C LEU A 146 -4.77 0.97 -10.01
N ALA A 147 -5.11 0.99 -8.72
CA ALA A 147 -6.05 0.05 -8.09
C ALA A 147 -7.48 0.14 -8.63
N VAL A 148 -7.83 1.21 -9.34
CA VAL A 148 -9.14 1.36 -10.01
C VAL A 148 -8.99 1.15 -11.51
N PHE A 149 -8.00 1.80 -12.13
CA PHE A 149 -7.88 1.79 -13.58
C PHE A 149 -7.41 0.45 -14.15
N ILE A 150 -6.49 -0.27 -13.49
CA ILE A 150 -6.02 -1.56 -14.00
C ILE A 150 -7.14 -2.61 -13.96
N PRO A 151 -7.88 -2.78 -12.84
CA PRO A 151 -9.04 -3.67 -12.83
C PRO A 151 -10.10 -3.28 -13.86
N LEU A 152 -10.37 -1.98 -14.04
CA LEU A 152 -11.32 -1.50 -15.04
C LEU A 152 -10.86 -1.84 -16.47
N LEU A 153 -9.59 -1.64 -16.78
CA LEU A 153 -8.99 -1.97 -18.07
C LEU A 153 -9.10 -3.48 -18.36
N ILE A 154 -8.83 -4.32 -17.36
CA ILE A 154 -8.99 -5.78 -17.47
C ILE A 154 -10.46 -6.14 -17.71
N LEU A 155 -11.42 -5.52 -17.00
CA LEU A 155 -12.84 -5.75 -17.24
C LEU A 155 -13.25 -5.34 -18.66
N ILE A 156 -12.79 -4.19 -19.15
CA ILE A 156 -13.04 -3.75 -20.53
C ILE A 156 -12.51 -4.77 -21.55
N ALA A 157 -11.37 -5.41 -21.27
CA ALA A 157 -10.82 -6.45 -22.13
C ALA A 157 -11.59 -7.78 -22.03
N VAL A 158 -12.06 -8.16 -20.83
CA VAL A 158 -12.72 -9.45 -20.57
C VAL A 158 -14.19 -9.44 -20.97
N PHE A 159 -14.94 -8.37 -20.71
CA PHE A 159 -16.38 -8.31 -20.95
C PHE A 159 -16.78 -8.67 -22.39
N PRO A 160 -16.15 -8.13 -23.45
CA PRO A 160 -16.48 -8.48 -24.83
C PRO A 160 -16.23 -9.94 -25.20
N ILE A 161 -15.40 -10.63 -24.43
CA ILE A 161 -14.98 -12.01 -24.68
C ILE A 161 -15.85 -12.99 -23.88
N ASN A 162 -16.05 -12.69 -22.60
CA ASN A 162 -16.90 -13.49 -21.73
C ASN A 162 -17.51 -12.63 -20.62
N TRP A 163 -18.80 -12.35 -20.72
CA TRP A 163 -19.50 -11.52 -19.74
C TRP A 163 -19.68 -12.22 -18.38
N ALA A 164 -19.81 -13.55 -18.37
CA ALA A 164 -19.99 -14.31 -17.13
C ALA A 164 -18.72 -14.24 -16.28
N ALA A 165 -17.55 -14.43 -16.89
CA ALA A 165 -16.28 -14.31 -16.20
C ALA A 165 -16.00 -12.86 -15.76
N GLY A 166 -16.36 -11.87 -16.59
CA GLY A 166 -16.33 -10.45 -16.21
C GLY A 166 -17.19 -10.16 -14.98
N LEU A 167 -18.40 -10.71 -14.90
CA LEU A 167 -19.26 -10.59 -13.71
C LEU A 167 -18.71 -11.31 -12.50
N ILE A 168 -18.11 -12.49 -12.65
CA ILE A 168 -17.46 -13.20 -11.53
C ILE A 168 -16.38 -12.30 -10.91
N LEU A 169 -15.48 -11.74 -11.74
CA LEU A 169 -14.43 -10.83 -11.29
C LEU A 169 -15.02 -9.56 -10.66
N LEU A 170 -16.04 -8.95 -11.28
CA LEU A 170 -16.69 -7.74 -10.78
C LEU A 170 -17.42 -7.98 -9.45
N ALA A 171 -18.04 -9.14 -9.27
CA ALA A 171 -18.75 -9.48 -8.05
C ALA A 171 -17.78 -9.77 -6.89
N THR A 172 -16.62 -10.35 -7.15
CA THR A 172 -15.61 -10.66 -6.13
C THR A 172 -14.69 -9.47 -5.81
N ALA A 173 -14.52 -8.50 -6.72
CA ALA A 173 -13.65 -7.34 -6.50
C ALA A 173 -13.99 -6.52 -5.24
N PRO A 174 -15.25 -6.14 -4.96
CA PRO A 174 -15.61 -5.33 -3.80
C PRO A 174 -15.41 -6.03 -2.46
N LEU A 175 -15.37 -7.37 -2.44
CA LEU A 175 -15.14 -8.12 -1.20
C LEU A 175 -13.74 -7.81 -0.63
N ILE A 176 -12.74 -7.65 -1.49
CA ILE A 176 -11.37 -7.36 -1.04
C ILE A 176 -11.29 -6.03 -0.26
N PRO A 177 -11.69 -4.87 -0.81
CA PRO A 177 -11.71 -3.61 -0.06
C PRO A 177 -12.62 -3.66 1.18
N LEU A 178 -13.75 -4.36 1.12
CA LEU A 178 -14.66 -4.49 2.25
C LEU A 178 -13.97 -5.16 3.44
N PHE A 179 -13.29 -6.28 3.22
CA PHE A 179 -12.54 -6.98 4.27
C PHE A 179 -11.30 -6.20 4.70
N MET A 180 -10.61 -5.50 3.79
CA MET A 180 -9.52 -4.58 4.17
C MET A 180 -10.01 -3.48 5.11
N ALA A 181 -11.19 -2.90 4.85
CA ALA A 181 -11.76 -1.89 5.74
C ALA A 181 -12.10 -2.48 7.11
N LEU A 182 -12.74 -3.66 7.13
CA LEU A 182 -13.16 -4.34 8.36
C LEU A 182 -11.97 -4.71 9.25
N VAL A 183 -10.92 -5.33 8.67
CA VAL A 183 -9.74 -5.78 9.42
C VAL A 183 -8.79 -4.60 9.72
N GLY A 184 -8.65 -3.65 8.80
CA GLY A 184 -7.76 -2.50 8.95
C GLY A 184 -8.15 -1.57 10.10
N MET A 185 -9.46 -1.43 10.38
CA MET A 185 -9.94 -0.68 11.55
C MET A 185 -9.48 -1.32 12.87
N GLY A 186 -9.57 -2.65 12.98
CA GLY A 186 -9.09 -3.37 14.17
C GLY A 186 -7.57 -3.32 14.32
N ALA A 187 -6.83 -3.46 13.21
CA ALA A 187 -5.37 -3.46 13.20
C ALA A 187 -4.77 -2.13 13.68
N ALA A 188 -5.36 -1.00 13.28
CA ALA A 188 -4.89 0.33 13.71
C ALA A 188 -5.00 0.53 15.23
N ASP A 189 -6.12 0.12 15.82
CA ASP A 189 -6.35 0.24 17.26
C ASP A 189 -5.43 -0.68 18.07
N ALA A 190 -5.23 -1.91 17.60
CA ALA A 190 -4.31 -2.85 18.24
C ALA A 190 -2.85 -2.39 18.16
N ASN A 191 -2.43 -1.87 17.01
CA ASN A 191 -1.09 -1.33 16.85
C ASN A 191 -0.84 -0.15 17.81
N ARG A 192 -1.82 0.76 17.94
CA ARG A 192 -1.74 1.87 18.90
C ARG A 192 -1.61 1.38 20.33
N ARG A 193 -2.38 0.37 20.74
CA ARG A 193 -2.28 -0.24 22.08
C ARG A 193 -0.91 -0.89 22.30
N ASN A 194 -0.33 -1.53 21.28
CA ASN A 194 0.99 -2.13 21.33
C ASN A 194 2.10 -1.08 21.53
N PHE A 195 2.07 0.03 20.78
CA PHE A 195 3.00 1.15 20.96
C PHE A 195 2.97 1.74 22.38
N VAL A 196 1.77 1.95 22.92
CA VAL A 196 1.60 2.47 24.30
C VAL A 196 2.11 1.47 25.34
N ALA A 197 2.03 0.17 25.07
CA ALA A 197 2.58 -0.86 25.94
C ALA A 197 4.11 -0.86 25.92
N LEU A 198 4.72 -0.78 24.74
CA LEU A 198 6.17 -0.68 24.58
C LEU A 198 6.74 0.54 25.30
N ALA A 199 6.14 1.72 25.07
CA ALA A 199 6.57 2.95 25.73
C ALA A 199 6.52 2.86 27.27
N ARG A 200 5.45 2.25 27.81
CA ARG A 200 5.33 2.01 29.27
C ARG A 200 6.37 1.03 29.79
N LEU A 201 6.65 -0.04 29.05
CA LEU A 201 7.67 -1.04 29.43
C LEU A 201 9.06 -0.39 29.45
N SER A 202 9.44 0.33 28.38
CA SER A 202 10.73 1.02 28.28
C SER A 202 10.91 2.07 29.37
N GLY A 203 9.90 2.91 29.64
CA GLY A 203 9.96 3.90 30.72
C GLY A 203 10.10 3.24 32.09
N SER A 204 9.25 2.25 32.38
CA SER A 204 9.29 1.50 33.64
C SER A 204 10.63 0.80 33.88
N PHE A 205 11.23 0.25 32.83
CA PHE A 205 12.54 -0.40 32.90
C PHE A 205 13.66 0.60 33.17
N LEU A 206 13.65 1.75 32.48
CA LEU A 206 14.63 2.82 32.68
C LEU A 206 14.58 3.39 34.10
N ASP A 207 13.37 3.63 34.64
CA ASP A 207 13.20 4.12 36.02
C ASP A 207 13.77 3.14 37.04
N ARG A 208 13.58 1.83 36.82
CA ARG A 208 14.13 0.78 37.69
C ARG A 208 15.65 0.70 37.59
N LEU A 209 16.22 0.84 36.39
CA LEU A 209 17.68 0.91 36.22
C LEU A 209 18.29 2.11 36.95
N ARG A 210 17.63 3.28 36.90
CA ARG A 210 18.06 4.48 37.62
C ARG A 210 17.93 4.34 39.14
N GLY A 211 16.93 3.60 39.63
CA GLY A 211 16.68 3.35 41.05
C GLY A 211 17.25 2.04 41.60
N LEU A 212 18.18 1.38 40.90
CA LEU A 212 18.70 0.05 41.24
C LEU A 212 19.25 -0.04 42.66
N ASP A 213 20.00 0.96 43.10
CA ASP A 213 20.61 0.98 44.44
C ASP A 213 19.56 1.07 45.54
N THR A 214 18.54 1.92 45.35
CA THR A 214 17.39 2.03 46.26
C THR A 214 16.62 0.70 46.33
N LEU A 215 16.37 0.07 45.18
CA LEU A 215 15.69 -1.23 45.13
C LEU A 215 16.48 -2.33 45.86
N ARG A 216 17.81 -2.29 45.81
CA ARG A 216 18.70 -3.19 46.57
C ARG A 216 18.64 -2.92 48.07
N LEU A 217 18.74 -1.66 48.49
CA LEU A 217 18.63 -1.24 49.89
C LEU A 217 17.34 -1.74 50.54
N PHE A 218 16.20 -1.62 49.83
CA PHE A 218 14.90 -2.08 50.30
C PHE A 218 14.60 -3.57 50.01
N HIS A 219 15.55 -4.33 49.48
CA HIS A 219 15.39 -5.76 49.15
C HIS A 219 14.19 -6.05 48.21
N ARG A 220 13.85 -5.11 47.32
CA ARG A 220 12.69 -5.18 46.40
C ARG A 220 13.00 -5.77 45.03
N GLY A 221 14.22 -6.25 44.79
CA GLY A 221 14.66 -6.75 43.48
C GLY A 221 13.75 -7.81 42.86
N GLN A 222 13.35 -8.85 43.62
CA GLN A 222 12.47 -9.91 43.09
C GLN A 222 11.06 -9.39 42.74
N ALA A 223 10.52 -8.48 43.56
CA ALA A 223 9.21 -7.89 43.31
C ALA A 223 9.20 -7.08 42.01
N GLU A 224 10.26 -6.29 41.76
CA GLU A 224 10.38 -5.53 40.52
C GLU A 224 10.65 -6.41 39.29
N THR A 225 11.44 -7.48 39.42
CA THR A 225 11.62 -8.47 38.36
C THR A 225 10.28 -9.10 37.97
N ALA A 226 9.44 -9.46 38.94
CA ALA A 226 8.09 -9.98 38.67
C ALA A 226 7.19 -8.96 37.98
N GLN A 227 7.30 -7.67 38.34
CA GLN A 227 6.55 -6.60 37.70
C GLN A 227 6.99 -6.33 36.26
N ILE A 228 8.30 -6.39 35.98
CA ILE A 228 8.84 -6.34 34.61
C ILE A 228 8.33 -7.55 33.82
N ALA A 229 8.38 -8.76 34.38
CA ALA A 229 7.91 -9.97 33.72
C ALA A 229 6.42 -9.86 33.31
N ARG A 230 5.55 -9.33 34.20
CA ARG A 230 4.14 -9.04 33.88
C ARG A 230 3.98 -8.03 32.74
N SER A 231 4.75 -6.94 32.79
CA SER A 231 4.71 -5.89 31.77
C SER A 231 5.20 -6.40 30.40
N SER A 232 6.22 -7.25 30.40
CA SER A 232 6.73 -7.93 29.20
C SER A 232 5.71 -8.92 28.63
N GLU A 233 5.00 -9.67 29.48
CA GLU A 233 3.93 -10.58 29.04
C GLU A 233 2.73 -9.82 28.46
N ASP A 234 2.34 -8.70 29.05
CA ASP A 234 1.32 -7.80 28.50
C ASP A 234 1.71 -7.25 27.12
N PHE A 235 3.00 -6.87 26.95
CA PHE A 235 3.53 -6.44 25.67
C PHE A 235 3.54 -7.58 24.64
N ARG A 236 3.93 -8.79 25.05
CA ARG A 236 3.91 -9.99 24.20
C ARG A 236 2.49 -10.29 23.71
N ARG A 237 1.49 -10.24 24.60
CA ARG A 237 0.07 -10.48 24.24
C ARG A 237 -0.43 -9.47 23.21
N ARG A 238 -0.15 -8.17 23.41
CA ARG A 238 -0.52 -7.11 22.46
C ARG A 238 0.20 -7.26 21.12
N THR A 239 1.46 -7.69 21.14
CA THR A 239 2.19 -8.01 19.91
C THR A 239 1.54 -9.17 19.15
N MET A 240 1.14 -10.24 19.86
CA MET A 240 0.43 -11.37 19.25
C MET A 240 -0.94 -10.97 18.67
N GLU A 241 -1.67 -10.04 19.31
CA GLU A 241 -2.90 -9.49 18.75
C GLU A 241 -2.65 -8.78 17.41
N VAL A 242 -1.64 -7.90 17.35
CA VAL A 242 -1.25 -7.20 16.12
C VAL A 242 -0.87 -8.19 15.02
N LEU A 243 -0.05 -9.20 15.33
CA LEU A 243 0.34 -10.23 14.37
C LEU A 243 -0.86 -11.04 13.88
N ARG A 244 -1.77 -11.44 14.78
CA ARG A 244 -2.99 -12.17 14.41
C ARG A 244 -3.84 -11.37 13.43
N MET A 245 -3.99 -10.06 13.65
CA MET A 245 -4.71 -9.18 12.72
C MET A 245 -4.01 -9.06 11.37
N ALA A 246 -2.69 -8.89 11.35
CA ALA A 246 -1.91 -8.80 10.12
C ALA A 246 -2.00 -10.09 9.26
N PHE A 247 -1.86 -11.26 9.91
CA PHE A 247 -2.01 -12.54 9.23
C PHE A 247 -3.44 -12.79 8.76
N LEU A 248 -4.45 -12.48 9.58
CA LEU A 248 -5.86 -12.65 9.17
C LEU A 248 -6.21 -11.75 7.98
N SER A 249 -5.73 -10.50 7.98
CA SER A 249 -5.93 -9.58 6.84
C SER A 249 -5.33 -10.13 5.55
N SER A 250 -4.11 -10.67 5.63
CA SER A 250 -3.42 -11.24 4.47
C SER A 250 -4.06 -12.55 4.01
N ALA A 251 -4.45 -13.41 4.95
CA ALA A 251 -5.11 -14.68 4.65
C ALA A 251 -6.46 -14.48 3.95
N VAL A 252 -7.27 -13.52 4.40
CA VAL A 252 -8.55 -13.19 3.77
C VAL A 252 -8.34 -12.66 2.34
N LEU A 253 -7.31 -11.83 2.14
CA LEU A 253 -6.95 -11.31 0.83
C LEU A 253 -6.54 -12.42 -0.16
N GLU A 254 -5.67 -13.34 0.27
CA GLU A 254 -5.27 -14.50 -0.53
C GLU A 254 -6.44 -15.45 -0.79
N PHE A 255 -7.29 -15.67 0.22
CA PHE A 255 -8.45 -16.56 0.11
C PHE A 255 -9.42 -16.08 -0.97
N PHE A 256 -9.81 -14.79 -0.97
CA PHE A 256 -10.76 -14.30 -1.97
C PHE A 256 -10.16 -14.19 -3.38
N ALA A 257 -8.88 -13.83 -3.49
CA ALA A 257 -8.21 -13.82 -4.78
C ALA A 257 -8.14 -15.26 -5.36
N SER A 258 -7.70 -16.23 -4.55
CA SER A 258 -7.63 -17.64 -4.95
C SER A 258 -9.01 -18.23 -5.25
N LEU A 259 -10.02 -17.96 -4.40
CA LEU A 259 -11.39 -18.41 -4.62
C LEU A 259 -11.97 -17.83 -5.92
N SER A 260 -11.72 -16.56 -6.21
CA SER A 260 -12.19 -15.96 -7.47
C SER A 260 -11.53 -16.61 -8.68
N ILE A 261 -10.22 -16.85 -8.65
CA ILE A 261 -9.49 -17.55 -9.72
C ILE A 261 -10.03 -18.99 -9.88
N ALA A 262 -10.29 -19.68 -8.76
CA ALA A 262 -10.84 -21.02 -8.76
C ALA A 262 -12.26 -21.06 -9.36
N VAL A 263 -13.14 -20.13 -9.01
CA VAL A 263 -14.50 -20.04 -9.58
C VAL A 263 -14.43 -19.77 -11.09
N VAL A 264 -13.54 -18.89 -11.54
CA VAL A 264 -13.29 -18.65 -12.96
C VAL A 264 -12.82 -19.93 -13.66
N ALA A 265 -11.85 -20.66 -13.07
CA ALA A 265 -11.34 -21.92 -13.62
C ALA A 265 -12.41 -23.02 -13.69
N VAL A 266 -13.23 -23.17 -12.64
CA VAL A 266 -14.35 -24.10 -12.59
C VAL A 266 -15.38 -23.74 -13.67
N TYR A 267 -15.75 -22.46 -13.80
CA TYR A 267 -16.66 -21.99 -14.83
C TYR A 267 -16.17 -22.37 -16.25
N PHE A 268 -14.89 -22.08 -16.56
CA PHE A 268 -14.33 -22.47 -17.85
C PHE A 268 -14.25 -23.99 -18.02
N GLY A 269 -13.88 -24.74 -16.97
CA GLY A 269 -13.82 -26.20 -17.00
C GLY A 269 -15.16 -26.84 -17.37
N PHE A 270 -16.25 -26.45 -16.69
CA PHE A 270 -17.59 -26.94 -17.03
C PHE A 270 -18.12 -26.40 -18.36
N SER A 271 -17.70 -25.19 -18.77
CA SER A 271 -18.05 -24.67 -20.09
C SER A 271 -17.38 -25.47 -21.22
N TYR A 272 -16.15 -25.95 -21.02
CA TYR A 272 -15.47 -26.83 -21.98
C TYR A 272 -16.07 -28.24 -22.05
N LEU A 273 -16.67 -28.72 -20.96
CA LEU A 273 -17.40 -29.99 -20.93
C LEU A 273 -18.79 -29.91 -21.61
N GLY A 274 -19.26 -28.70 -21.93
CA GLY A 274 -20.58 -28.47 -22.52
C GLY A 274 -21.73 -28.41 -21.49
N ASP A 275 -21.41 -28.52 -20.20
CA ASP A 275 -22.40 -28.43 -19.12
C ASP A 275 -22.89 -26.99 -18.90
N LEU A 276 -22.02 -26.00 -19.19
CA LEU A 276 -22.35 -24.56 -19.08
C LEU A 276 -22.24 -23.87 -20.45
N ASN A 277 -23.38 -23.46 -21.01
CA ASN A 277 -23.45 -22.84 -22.34
C ASN A 277 -23.77 -21.34 -22.31
N PHE A 278 -23.52 -20.66 -21.19
CA PHE A 278 -23.73 -19.22 -21.04
C PHE A 278 -22.40 -18.47 -20.89
N GLY A 279 -22.40 -17.17 -21.20
CA GLY A 279 -21.25 -16.29 -20.97
C GLY A 279 -20.44 -15.92 -22.23
N SER A 280 -20.53 -16.69 -23.31
CA SER A 280 -19.73 -16.51 -24.54
C SER A 280 -20.45 -15.80 -25.69
N TYR A 281 -21.54 -15.06 -25.42
CA TYR A 281 -22.37 -14.41 -26.44
C TYR A 281 -22.86 -15.34 -27.57
N GLY A 282 -22.96 -16.65 -27.29
CA GLY A 282 -23.36 -17.66 -28.27
C GLY A 282 -22.23 -18.15 -29.20
N MET A 283 -21.00 -17.64 -29.07
CA MET A 283 -19.84 -18.02 -29.90
C MET A 283 -19.10 -19.28 -29.40
N GLY A 284 -19.57 -19.89 -28.31
CA GLY A 284 -18.86 -20.99 -27.65
C GLY A 284 -17.63 -20.52 -26.87
N VAL A 285 -17.20 -21.31 -25.90
CA VAL A 285 -16.03 -21.00 -25.07
C VAL A 285 -14.78 -21.58 -25.73
N THR A 286 -13.89 -20.71 -26.22
CA THR A 286 -12.65 -21.12 -26.88
C THR A 286 -11.49 -21.19 -25.89
N LEU A 287 -10.45 -21.97 -26.20
CA LEU A 287 -9.20 -22.01 -25.43
C LEU A 287 -8.62 -20.60 -25.23
N PHE A 288 -8.69 -19.75 -26.26
CA PHE A 288 -8.27 -18.36 -26.18
C PHE A 288 -9.00 -17.62 -25.06
N SER A 289 -10.33 -17.70 -25.04
CA SER A 289 -11.15 -16.98 -24.05
C SER A 289 -10.85 -17.42 -22.62
N GLY A 290 -10.80 -18.72 -22.35
CA GLY A 290 -10.53 -19.21 -21.00
C GLY A 290 -9.10 -18.95 -20.55
N PHE A 291 -8.13 -19.14 -21.45
CA PHE A 291 -6.72 -18.89 -21.10
C PHE A 291 -6.45 -17.41 -20.83
N LEU A 292 -6.96 -16.52 -21.69
CA LEU A 292 -6.84 -15.07 -21.51
C LEU A 292 -7.39 -14.64 -20.15
N VAL A 293 -8.60 -15.07 -19.81
CA VAL A 293 -9.24 -14.68 -18.56
C VAL A 293 -8.54 -15.29 -17.35
N LEU A 294 -8.07 -16.53 -17.43
CA LEU A 294 -7.32 -17.17 -16.34
C LEU A 294 -5.99 -16.49 -16.06
N VAL A 295 -5.29 -16.01 -17.09
CA VAL A 295 -4.06 -15.23 -16.93
C VAL A 295 -4.34 -13.83 -16.37
N LEU A 296 -5.45 -13.20 -16.78
CA LEU A 296 -5.82 -11.86 -16.32
C LEU A 296 -6.43 -11.85 -14.90
N ALA A 297 -7.03 -12.95 -14.45
CA ALA A 297 -7.67 -13.04 -13.13
C ALA A 297 -6.74 -12.66 -11.95
N PRO A 298 -5.50 -13.20 -11.81
CA PRO A 298 -4.59 -12.75 -10.75
C PRO A 298 -4.16 -11.28 -10.91
N GLU A 299 -3.93 -10.83 -12.15
CA GLU A 299 -3.54 -9.44 -12.46
C GLU A 299 -4.68 -8.44 -12.17
N PHE A 300 -5.94 -8.88 -12.17
CA PHE A 300 -7.09 -8.07 -11.75
C PHE A 300 -7.06 -7.74 -10.25
N PHE A 301 -6.62 -8.69 -9.41
CA PHE A 301 -6.59 -8.51 -7.96
C PHE A 301 -5.28 -7.89 -7.45
N GLN A 302 -4.18 -8.01 -8.20
CA GLN A 302 -2.87 -7.51 -7.80
C GLN A 302 -2.88 -6.03 -7.38
N PRO A 303 -3.49 -5.09 -8.14
CA PRO A 303 -3.50 -3.67 -7.77
C PRO A 303 -4.23 -3.36 -6.47
N LEU A 304 -5.31 -4.11 -6.18
CA LEU A 304 -6.07 -4.01 -4.93
C LEU A 304 -5.25 -4.54 -3.75
N ARG A 305 -4.50 -5.63 -3.95
CA ARG A 305 -3.58 -6.20 -2.94
C ARG A 305 -2.47 -5.22 -2.58
N ASP A 306 -1.81 -4.66 -3.59
CA ASP A 306 -0.74 -3.67 -3.43
C ASP A 306 -1.25 -2.41 -2.69
N LEU A 307 -2.48 -1.96 -2.97
CA LEU A 307 -3.07 -0.83 -2.27
C LEU A 307 -3.25 -1.10 -0.77
N GLY A 308 -3.61 -2.32 -0.39
CA GLY A 308 -3.68 -2.75 1.01
C GLY A 308 -2.33 -2.69 1.70
N ALA A 309 -1.28 -3.19 1.05
CA ALA A 309 0.08 -3.13 1.59
C ALA A 309 0.53 -1.68 1.82
N PHE A 310 0.25 -0.77 0.88
CA PHE A 310 0.61 0.64 1.01
C PHE A 310 -0.32 1.45 1.93
N TYR A 311 -1.38 0.86 2.48
CA TYR A 311 -2.24 1.55 3.43
C TYR A 311 -1.49 1.97 4.70
N HIS A 312 -0.47 1.19 5.11
CA HIS A 312 0.41 1.53 6.23
C HIS A 312 1.22 2.81 5.97
N ALA A 313 1.70 3.02 4.75
CA ALA A 313 2.40 4.24 4.36
C ALA A 313 1.49 5.48 4.51
N LYS A 314 0.19 5.36 4.20
CA LYS A 314 -0.78 6.43 4.50
C LYS A 314 -0.94 6.67 6.00
N ALA A 315 -1.02 5.62 6.81
CA ALA A 315 -1.18 5.78 8.26
C ALA A 315 0.04 6.48 8.88
N GLN A 316 1.25 6.09 8.49
CA GLN A 316 2.50 6.74 8.90
C GLN A 316 2.53 8.20 8.45
N ALA A 317 2.22 8.48 7.17
CA ALA A 317 2.22 9.84 6.66
C ALA A 317 1.18 10.74 7.34
N VAL A 318 0.00 10.23 7.70
CA VAL A 318 -0.98 11.01 8.46
C VAL A 318 -0.47 11.34 9.87
N GLY A 319 0.25 10.42 10.52
CA GLY A 319 0.86 10.66 11.83
C GLY A 319 1.95 11.73 11.78
N ALA A 320 2.85 11.64 10.80
CA ALA A 320 3.90 12.63 10.60
C ALA A 320 3.35 14.00 10.12
N ALA A 321 2.29 14.01 9.31
CA ALA A 321 1.62 15.25 8.89
C ALA A 321 1.05 16.04 10.08
N GLU A 322 0.61 15.39 11.16
CA GLU A 322 0.08 16.08 12.34
C GLU A 322 1.12 17.00 12.97
N ALA A 323 2.34 16.49 13.16
CA ALA A 323 3.42 17.25 13.76
C ALA A 323 3.99 18.31 12.80
N LEU A 324 4.11 18.01 11.50
CA LEU A 324 4.54 18.97 10.48
C LEU A 324 3.55 20.14 10.32
N GLU A 325 2.25 19.86 10.19
CA GLU A 325 1.22 20.88 10.03
C GLU A 325 1.11 21.76 11.29
N THR A 326 1.16 21.15 12.48
CA THR A 326 1.14 21.90 13.75
C THR A 326 2.36 22.81 13.89
N PHE A 327 3.53 22.35 13.45
CA PHE A 327 4.76 23.15 13.48
C PHE A 327 4.73 24.30 12.47
N LEU A 328 4.34 24.04 11.22
CA LEU A 328 4.32 25.06 10.18
C LEU A 328 3.31 26.18 10.47
N ASN A 329 2.22 25.85 11.16
CA ASN A 329 1.22 26.81 11.61
C ASN A 329 1.56 27.50 12.95
N ALA A 330 2.66 27.13 13.62
CA ALA A 330 3.06 27.82 14.85
C ALA A 330 3.45 29.27 14.55
N GLU A 331 2.94 30.22 15.31
CA GLU A 331 3.31 31.63 15.21
C GLU A 331 4.40 31.97 16.23
N ALA A 332 5.36 32.82 15.84
CA ALA A 332 6.33 33.38 16.78
C ALA A 332 5.54 34.24 17.78
N ASN A 333 5.48 33.81 19.03
CA ASN A 333 4.76 34.54 20.06
C ASN A 333 5.31 35.97 20.16
N ARG A 334 4.49 36.97 19.79
CA ARG A 334 4.87 38.41 19.70
C ARG A 334 5.08 39.08 21.08
N SER A 335 5.18 38.33 22.18
CA SER A 335 5.13 38.85 23.54
C SER A 335 6.48 38.78 24.27
N VAL A 336 7.51 39.46 23.73
CA VAL A 336 8.69 39.89 24.53
C VAL A 336 8.98 41.39 24.29
N ARG A 337 7.99 42.17 23.86
CA ARG A 337 8.04 43.65 23.89
C ARG A 337 7.18 44.17 25.04
N ALA A 338 7.70 44.02 26.25
CA ALA A 338 7.39 44.86 27.41
C ALA A 338 8.41 44.50 28.50
N LEU A 339 9.65 44.96 28.31
CA LEU A 339 10.53 45.29 29.43
C LEU A 339 10.44 46.80 29.62
#